data_AF-A0A6N2SW74-F1
#
_entry.id   AF-A0A6N2SW74-F1
#
_cell.length_a   1.000
_cell.length_b   1.000
_cell.length_c   1.000
_cell.angle_alpha   90.00
_cell.angle_beta   90.00
_cell.angle_gamma   90.00
#
_symmetry.space_group_name_H-M   'P 1'
#
loop_
_entity.id
_entity.type
_entity.pdbx_description
1 polymer ?
#
loop_
_entity_poly.entity_id
_entity_poly.type
_entity_poly.pdbx_seq_one_letter_code
_entity_poly.pdbx_strand_id
1 'polypeptide(L)'
;MKVKKLVTGVLAAVSAAAMSVSVMAAGSITGSVDTNNVTAQTAPQDTETIEKNELVGDIEVELETVGASLTKDVKNLYEEEVQKIVDALNSADAETTVKDAFIQIFGEENLPKITLHKLDGSQEEDIDLGKYKFISPVMDLKIEKEPTEENPIEVTFTVNNMTDNIQVDVLHFCEGHNWEVLEGKKVSDNQVKASFHSASPIALIYKELPEEETEVATEEVAP
;
A
#
# COMPACT_ATOMS: atom_id res chain seq x y z
N MET A 1 62.01 51.92 37.30
CA MET A 1 60.64 51.34 37.35
C MET A 1 60.18 51.10 35.92
N LYS A 2 59.37 50.12 35.56
CA LYS A 2 59.17 48.72 35.95
C LYS A 2 58.18 48.18 34.89
N VAL A 3 58.46 46.97 34.41
CA VAL A 3 57.69 46.11 33.49
C VAL A 3 56.21 45.94 33.87
N LYS A 4 55.34 45.67 32.88
CA LYS A 4 54.24 44.66 32.87
C LYS A 4 53.51 44.74 31.51
N LYS A 5 53.73 43.81 30.57
CA LYS A 5 53.03 42.52 30.35
C LYS A 5 51.50 42.63 30.46
N LEU A 6 50.80 42.34 29.34
CA LEU A 6 49.67 41.41 29.30
C LEU A 6 49.44 40.94 27.85
N VAL A 7 49.82 39.69 27.62
CA VAL A 7 49.35 38.83 26.54
C VAL A 7 48.04 38.21 27.05
N THR A 8 46.94 38.41 26.33
CA THR A 8 45.63 37.78 26.58
C THR A 8 44.89 37.93 25.26
N GLY A 9 44.35 36.94 24.58
CA GLY A 9 44.21 35.51 24.80
C GLY A 9 43.45 35.03 23.56
N VAL A 10 43.80 33.86 23.05
CA VAL A 10 43.13 33.23 21.91
C VAL A 10 41.64 33.03 22.25
N LEU A 11 40.74 33.55 21.42
CA LEU A 11 39.43 32.93 21.23
C LEU A 11 39.30 32.61 19.74
N ALA A 12 39.91 31.50 19.35
CA ALA A 12 39.42 30.76 18.20
C ALA A 12 38.02 30.28 18.58
N ALA A 13 36.98 30.97 18.11
CA ALA A 13 35.64 30.43 18.10
C ALA A 13 35.65 29.28 17.08
N VAL A 14 36.04 28.10 17.54
CA VAL A 14 35.70 26.87 16.85
C VAL A 14 34.19 26.74 17.05
N SER A 15 33.44 27.22 16.07
CA SER A 15 32.05 26.85 15.91
C SER A 15 32.06 25.35 15.63
N ALA A 16 32.13 24.54 16.68
CA ALA A 16 31.58 23.21 16.64
C ALA A 16 30.08 23.43 16.49
N ALA A 17 29.64 23.63 15.24
CA ALA A 17 28.32 23.16 14.88
C ALA A 17 28.37 21.68 15.23
N ALA A 18 27.80 21.35 16.38
CA ALA A 18 27.32 20.01 16.61
C ALA A 18 26.33 19.80 15.47
N MET A 19 26.84 19.26 14.35
CA MET A 19 25.99 18.56 13.42
C MET A 19 25.48 17.41 14.29
N SER A 20 24.32 17.64 14.90
CA SER A 20 23.40 16.59 15.23
C SER A 20 23.14 15.90 13.90
N VAL A 21 24.03 14.97 13.55
CA VAL A 21 23.65 13.83 12.76
C VAL A 21 22.54 13.21 13.57
N SER A 22 21.32 13.61 13.27
CA SER A 22 20.20 12.71 13.40
C SER A 22 20.57 11.56 12.46
N VAL A 23 21.35 10.62 12.99
CA VAL A 23 21.30 9.24 12.54
C VAL A 23 19.87 8.85 12.89
N MET A 24 18.94 9.20 12.01
CA MET A 24 17.73 8.44 11.86
C MET A 24 18.26 7.06 11.54
N ALA A 25 18.38 6.23 12.57
CA ALA A 25 18.45 4.82 12.34
C ALA A 25 17.27 4.54 11.42
N ALA A 26 17.55 4.10 10.20
CA ALA A 26 16.60 3.32 9.44
C ALA A 26 16.19 2.21 10.40
N GLY A 27 15.08 2.44 11.10
CA GLY A 27 14.53 1.51 12.05
C GLY A 27 14.11 0.35 11.20
N SER A 28 14.98 -0.66 11.13
CA SER A 28 14.67 -1.97 10.62
C SER A 28 13.26 -2.30 11.10
N ILE A 29 12.33 -2.48 10.17
CA ILE A 29 10.96 -2.94 10.43
C ILE A 29 10.97 -4.41 10.92
N THR A 30 12.08 -4.88 11.50
CA THR A 30 12.22 -6.18 12.16
C THR A 30 11.75 -6.06 13.61
N GLY A 31 10.51 -5.63 13.80
CA GLY A 31 9.85 -5.55 15.08
C GLY A 31 8.47 -6.12 14.97
N SER A 32 8.36 -7.44 14.72
CA SER A 32 7.11 -8.24 14.76
C SER A 32 5.87 -7.40 14.47
N VAL A 33 5.79 -6.88 13.25
CA VAL A 33 4.60 -6.21 12.75
C VAL A 33 3.50 -7.26 12.79
N ASP A 34 2.41 -7.01 13.51
CA ASP A 34 1.27 -7.89 13.48
C ASP A 34 0.59 -7.75 12.11
N THR A 35 1.17 -8.40 11.11
CA THR A 35 0.68 -8.53 9.71
C THR A 35 -0.66 -9.28 9.65
N ASN A 36 -1.26 -9.59 10.81
CA ASN A 36 -2.48 -10.33 10.94
C ASN A 36 -3.75 -9.51 11.19
N ASN A 37 -3.69 -8.19 11.36
CA ASN A 37 -4.91 -7.41 11.61
C ASN A 37 -5.37 -6.64 10.37
N VAL A 38 -5.77 -7.36 9.32
CA VAL A 38 -6.48 -6.81 8.16
C VAL A 38 -7.94 -7.24 8.26
N THR A 39 -8.85 -6.28 8.22
CA THR A 39 -10.30 -6.53 8.16
C THR A 39 -10.87 -5.88 6.90
N ALA A 40 -11.84 -6.54 6.25
CA ALA A 40 -12.58 -5.96 5.14
C ALA A 40 -13.94 -5.48 5.62
N GLN A 41 -14.33 -4.29 5.18
CA GLN A 41 -15.68 -3.76 5.29
C GLN A 41 -16.00 -3.11 3.94
N THR A 42 -17.20 -3.33 3.41
CA THR A 42 -17.67 -2.55 2.27
C THR A 42 -18.19 -1.21 2.80
N ALA A 43 -17.75 -0.11 2.18
CA ALA A 43 -18.26 1.22 2.45
C ALA A 43 -18.58 1.91 1.13
N PRO A 44 -19.68 2.67 1.04
CA PRO A 44 -20.15 3.30 -0.19
C PRO A 44 -19.10 4.24 -0.79
N GLN A 45 -19.30 4.62 -2.05
CA GLN A 45 -18.58 5.71 -2.67
C GLN A 45 -18.78 7.00 -1.85
N ASP A 46 -17.77 7.42 -1.11
CA ASP A 46 -17.70 8.80 -0.62
C ASP A 46 -17.26 9.69 -1.79
N THR A 47 -18.24 10.21 -2.51
CA THR A 47 -18.18 11.61 -2.93
C THR A 47 -18.29 12.45 -1.66
N GLU A 48 -17.19 13.08 -1.24
CA GLU A 48 -17.26 14.08 -0.18
C GLU A 48 -18.16 15.26 -0.61
N THR A 49 -19.22 15.46 0.16
CA THR A 49 -20.03 16.69 0.27
C THR A 49 -20.65 17.26 -1.02
N ILE A 50 -21.88 16.82 -1.32
CA ILE A 50 -22.91 17.76 -1.78
C ILE A 50 -24.06 17.70 -0.79
N GLU A 51 -24.07 18.67 0.14
CA GLU A 51 -25.34 19.18 0.66
C GLU A 51 -26.17 19.68 -0.53
N LYS A 52 -26.99 18.79 -1.09
CA LYS A 52 -28.21 19.02 -1.86
C LYS A 52 -28.50 17.75 -2.63
N ASN A 53 -29.71 17.23 -2.42
CA ASN A 53 -30.39 16.40 -3.39
C ASN A 53 -30.27 17.03 -4.78
N GLU A 54 -29.40 16.51 -5.64
CA GLU A 54 -29.53 16.70 -7.08
C GLU A 54 -30.17 15.45 -7.67
N LEU A 55 -31.45 15.60 -7.96
CA LEU A 55 -32.26 14.69 -8.76
C LEU A 55 -31.62 14.53 -10.15
N VAL A 56 -31.16 13.33 -10.47
CA VAL A 56 -30.98 12.90 -11.86
C VAL A 56 -32.06 11.86 -12.15
N GLY A 57 -33.24 12.34 -12.54
CA GLY A 57 -34.33 11.55 -13.11
C GLY A 57 -34.81 10.35 -12.28
N ASP A 58 -35.69 10.58 -11.30
CA ASP A 58 -36.66 9.64 -10.70
C ASP A 58 -36.24 8.18 -10.41
N ILE A 59 -34.95 7.89 -10.20
CA ILE A 59 -34.48 6.58 -9.73
C ILE A 59 -33.71 6.80 -8.43
N GLU A 60 -34.33 6.45 -7.30
CA GLU A 60 -33.62 6.18 -6.06
C GLU A 60 -32.71 4.96 -6.30
N VAL A 61 -31.40 5.19 -6.42
CA VAL A 61 -30.42 4.10 -6.39
C VAL A 61 -30.24 3.74 -4.91
N GLU A 62 -30.92 2.69 -4.46
CA GLU A 62 -30.62 2.05 -3.18
C GLU A 62 -29.19 1.47 -3.26
N LEU A 63 -28.26 2.11 -2.55
CA LEU A 63 -26.91 1.57 -2.34
C LEU A 63 -27.01 0.34 -1.44
N GLU A 64 -27.02 -0.84 -2.05
CA GLU A 64 -27.01 -2.12 -1.36
C GLU A 64 -25.62 -2.34 -0.70
N THR A 65 -25.57 -2.34 0.63
CA THR A 65 -24.35 -2.72 1.36
C THR A 65 -24.13 -4.22 1.19
N VAL A 66 -23.26 -4.61 0.27
CA VAL A 66 -22.88 -6.01 0.06
C VAL A 66 -21.92 -6.43 1.16
N GLY A 67 -22.20 -7.47 1.94
CA GLY A 67 -21.24 -7.96 2.93
C GLY A 67 -19.96 -8.47 2.27
N ALA A 68 -18.81 -8.18 2.88
CA ALA A 68 -17.53 -8.79 2.53
C ALA A 68 -16.89 -9.44 3.75
N SER A 69 -16.23 -10.58 3.57
CA SER A 69 -15.49 -11.27 4.62
C SER A 69 -14.14 -11.74 4.11
N LEU A 70 -13.14 -11.73 4.99
CA LEU A 70 -11.79 -12.24 4.71
C LEU A 70 -11.48 -13.42 5.62
N THR A 71 -10.86 -14.46 5.04
CA THR A 71 -10.22 -15.52 5.80
C THR A 71 -8.79 -15.75 5.32
N LYS A 72 -7.92 -16.12 6.25
CA LYS A 72 -6.54 -16.56 5.95
C LYS A 72 -6.41 -18.07 5.83
N ASP A 73 -7.46 -18.80 6.21
CA ASP A 73 -7.51 -20.24 6.02
C ASP A 73 -7.84 -20.53 4.56
N VAL A 74 -6.81 -20.48 3.72
CA VAL A 74 -6.90 -20.62 2.26
C VAL A 74 -6.44 -21.99 1.77
N LYS A 75 -6.36 -22.98 2.68
CA LYS A 75 -5.82 -24.30 2.36
C LYS A 75 -6.81 -25.11 1.53
N ASN A 76 -6.36 -25.57 0.36
CA ASN A 76 -7.15 -26.39 -0.57
C ASN A 76 -8.48 -25.72 -1.00
N LEU A 77 -8.48 -24.40 -1.13
CA LEU A 77 -9.65 -23.65 -1.63
C LEU A 77 -9.63 -23.47 -3.14
N TYR A 78 -8.46 -23.56 -3.77
CA TYR A 78 -8.26 -23.26 -5.18
C TYR A 78 -7.83 -24.49 -5.97
N GLU A 79 -7.95 -24.41 -7.30
CA GLU A 79 -7.41 -25.40 -8.24
C GLU A 79 -5.90 -25.60 -8.02
N GLU A 80 -5.39 -26.80 -8.34
CA GLU A 80 -4.03 -27.23 -7.96
C GLU A 80 -2.93 -26.23 -8.38
N GLU A 81 -3.05 -25.65 -9.57
CA GLU A 81 -2.08 -24.68 -10.09
C GLU A 81 -2.09 -23.37 -9.29
N VAL A 82 -3.28 -22.85 -8.99
CA VAL A 82 -3.45 -21.62 -8.20
C VAL A 82 -3.06 -21.87 -6.75
N GLN A 83 -3.46 -23.01 -6.17
CA GLN A 83 -3.15 -23.35 -4.79
C GLN A 83 -1.64 -23.44 -4.56
N LYS A 84 -0.87 -24.00 -5.51
CA LYS A 84 0.61 -24.02 -5.42
C LYS A 84 1.21 -22.62 -5.32
N ILE A 85 0.67 -21.68 -6.10
CA ILE A 85 1.12 -20.28 -6.06
C ILE A 85 0.75 -19.67 -4.71
N VAL A 86 -0.50 -19.83 -4.27
CA VAL A 86 -0.98 -19.33 -2.96
C VAL A 86 -0.12 -19.85 -1.80
N ASP A 87 0.16 -21.16 -1.78
CA ASP A 87 0.98 -21.79 -0.75
C ASP A 87 2.41 -21.25 -0.76
N ALA A 88 2.99 -21.03 -1.95
CA ALA A 88 4.32 -20.47 -2.10
C ALA A 88 4.39 -18.99 -1.66
N LEU A 89 3.42 -18.17 -2.05
CA LEU A 89 3.32 -16.76 -1.63
C LEU A 89 3.17 -16.66 -0.11
N ASN A 90 2.36 -17.51 0.51
CA ASN A 90 2.20 -17.56 1.97
C ASN A 90 3.42 -18.12 2.72
N SER A 91 4.32 -18.81 2.02
CA SER A 91 5.56 -19.34 2.59
C SER A 91 6.76 -18.41 2.41
N ALA A 92 6.61 -17.33 1.62
CA ALA A 92 7.68 -16.38 1.36
C ALA A 92 8.06 -15.59 2.62
N ASP A 93 9.34 -15.23 2.75
CA ASP A 93 9.79 -14.38 3.85
C ASP A 93 9.14 -12.99 3.77
N ALA A 94 8.82 -12.39 4.92
CA ALA A 94 8.11 -11.10 5.00
C ALA A 94 8.82 -9.94 4.27
N GLU A 95 10.14 -10.02 4.10
CA GLU A 95 10.94 -9.01 3.40
C GLU A 95 11.08 -9.27 1.89
N THR A 96 10.54 -10.39 1.41
CA THR A 96 10.58 -10.77 -0.02
C THR A 96 9.73 -9.80 -0.83
N THR A 97 10.28 -9.32 -1.95
CA THR A 97 9.49 -8.54 -2.89
C THR A 97 8.46 -9.43 -3.60
N VAL A 98 7.39 -8.84 -4.12
CA VAL A 98 6.40 -9.59 -4.91
C VAL A 98 7.08 -10.23 -6.12
N LYS A 99 8.01 -9.52 -6.78
CA LYS A 99 8.81 -10.08 -7.89
C LYS A 99 9.59 -11.32 -7.47
N ASP A 100 10.35 -11.25 -6.38
CA ASP A 100 11.20 -12.36 -5.94
C ASP A 100 10.37 -13.58 -5.51
N ALA A 101 9.20 -13.36 -4.90
CA ALA A 101 8.26 -14.44 -4.60
C ALA A 101 7.77 -15.13 -5.89
N PHE A 102 7.46 -14.38 -6.94
CA PHE A 102 7.09 -14.95 -8.23
C PHE A 102 8.26 -15.64 -8.94
N ILE A 103 9.49 -15.12 -8.84
CA ILE A 103 10.69 -15.78 -9.38
C ILE A 103 10.88 -17.17 -8.76
N GLN A 104 10.65 -17.31 -7.45
CA GLN A 104 10.77 -18.61 -6.78
C GLN A 104 9.77 -19.65 -7.31
N ILE A 105 8.63 -19.19 -7.85
CA ILE A 105 7.53 -20.05 -8.33
C ILE A 105 7.70 -20.37 -9.82
N PHE A 106 7.94 -19.36 -10.65
CA PHE A 106 7.93 -19.49 -12.11
C PHE A 106 9.33 -19.56 -12.73
N GLY A 107 10.35 -19.12 -11.98
CA GLY A 107 11.68 -18.81 -12.52
C GLY A 107 11.72 -17.46 -13.22
N GLU A 108 12.91 -16.87 -13.31
CA GLU A 108 13.13 -15.52 -13.86
C GLU A 108 12.68 -15.38 -15.32
N GLU A 109 12.78 -16.44 -16.11
CA GLU A 109 12.43 -16.44 -17.54
C GLU A 109 10.92 -16.60 -17.82
N ASN A 110 10.12 -17.04 -16.84
CA ASN A 110 8.69 -17.34 -17.03
C ASN A 110 7.78 -16.50 -16.13
N LEU A 111 8.22 -15.32 -15.73
CA LEU A 111 7.41 -14.42 -14.92
C LEU A 111 6.11 -14.05 -15.66
N PRO A 112 4.94 -14.15 -15.00
CA PRO A 112 3.70 -13.69 -15.59
C PRO A 112 3.74 -12.19 -15.80
N LYS A 113 3.10 -11.73 -16.87
CA LYS A 113 2.81 -10.31 -17.05
C LYS A 113 1.70 -9.93 -16.10
N ILE A 114 1.97 -8.94 -15.24
CA ILE A 114 1.00 -8.42 -14.28
C ILE A 114 0.64 -7.00 -14.68
N THR A 115 -0.66 -6.73 -14.76
CA THR A 115 -1.23 -5.42 -15.06
C THR A 115 -1.74 -4.79 -13.79
N LEU A 116 -1.56 -3.47 -13.64
CA LEU A 116 -2.22 -2.66 -12.63
C LEU A 116 -3.52 -2.08 -13.19
N HIS A 117 -4.64 -2.36 -12.53
CA HIS A 117 -5.96 -1.82 -12.84
C HIS A 117 -6.27 -0.66 -11.90
N LYS A 118 -6.48 0.52 -12.47
CA LYS A 118 -6.77 1.75 -11.72
C LYS A 118 -8.26 1.91 -11.51
N LEU A 119 -8.63 2.70 -10.50
CA LEU A 119 -10.04 2.93 -10.15
C LEU A 119 -10.81 3.70 -11.23
N ASP A 120 -10.12 4.44 -12.09
CA ASP A 120 -10.72 5.13 -13.24
C ASP A 120 -10.93 4.22 -14.46
N GLY A 121 -10.62 2.92 -14.33
CA GLY A 121 -10.71 1.92 -15.38
C GLY A 121 -9.51 1.86 -16.33
N SER A 122 -8.51 2.73 -16.14
CA SER A 122 -7.26 2.66 -16.91
C SER A 122 -6.36 1.52 -16.42
N GLN A 123 -5.44 1.09 -17.29
CA GLN A 123 -4.52 -0.02 -17.01
C GLN A 123 -3.08 0.43 -17.23
N GLU A 124 -2.18 -0.09 -16.40
CA GLU A 124 -0.73 0.07 -16.53
C GLU A 124 -0.08 -1.31 -16.65
N GLU A 125 0.48 -1.59 -17.82
CA GLU A 125 1.21 -2.82 -18.08
C GLU A 125 2.66 -2.73 -17.57
N ASP A 126 3.30 -3.89 -17.38
CA ASP A 126 4.72 -4.01 -17.04
C ASP A 126 5.13 -3.26 -15.75
N ILE A 127 4.26 -3.31 -14.72
CA ILE A 127 4.57 -2.73 -13.41
C ILE A 127 5.79 -3.40 -12.77
N ASP A 128 6.58 -2.62 -12.04
CA ASP A 128 7.76 -3.13 -11.33
C ASP A 128 7.36 -3.76 -9.98
N LEU A 129 7.07 -5.05 -10.00
CA LEU A 129 6.78 -5.86 -8.81
C LEU A 129 7.95 -5.92 -7.81
N GLY A 130 9.16 -5.52 -8.21
CA GLY A 130 10.30 -5.42 -7.30
C GLY A 130 10.18 -4.28 -6.30
N LYS A 131 9.30 -3.30 -6.58
CA LYS A 131 8.96 -2.21 -5.64
C LYS A 131 7.91 -2.59 -4.62
N TYR A 132 7.24 -3.72 -4.83
CA TYR A 132 6.16 -4.16 -3.97
C TYR A 132 6.64 -5.20 -2.95
N LYS A 133 6.14 -5.07 -1.72
CA LYS A 133 6.27 -6.05 -0.63
C LYS A 133 4.89 -6.41 -0.09
N PHE A 134 4.79 -7.54 0.61
CA PHE A 134 3.53 -7.99 1.21
C PHE A 134 3.23 -7.23 2.52
N ILE A 135 1.99 -6.74 2.66
CA ILE A 135 1.42 -6.28 3.94
C ILE A 135 0.69 -7.42 4.64
N SER A 136 0.03 -8.28 3.86
CA SER A 136 -0.78 -9.40 4.36
C SER A 136 -0.33 -10.71 3.73
N PRO A 137 -0.63 -11.86 4.36
CA PRO A 137 -0.67 -13.12 3.64
C PRO A 137 -1.74 -13.07 2.54
N VAL A 138 -1.73 -14.08 1.66
CA VAL A 138 -2.84 -14.36 0.75
C VAL A 138 -4.06 -14.78 1.56
N MET A 139 -5.20 -14.18 1.24
CA MET A 139 -6.50 -14.35 1.87
C MET A 139 -7.56 -14.73 0.84
N ASP A 140 -8.62 -15.36 1.33
CA ASP A 140 -9.86 -15.59 0.61
C ASP A 140 -10.86 -14.50 1.03
N LEU A 141 -11.12 -13.58 0.11
CA LEU A 141 -12.19 -12.60 0.14
C LEU A 141 -13.47 -13.20 -0.43
N LYS A 142 -14.55 -13.11 0.34
CA LYS A 142 -15.91 -13.44 -0.12
C LYS A 142 -16.72 -12.16 -0.16
N ILE A 143 -17.42 -11.98 -1.25
CA ILE A 143 -18.35 -10.87 -1.47
C ILE A 143 -19.74 -11.48 -1.64
N GLU A 144 -20.72 -11.03 -0.85
CA GLU A 144 -22.06 -11.63 -0.83
C GLU A 144 -22.79 -11.54 -2.18
N LYS A 145 -22.48 -10.49 -2.95
CA LYS A 145 -22.95 -10.28 -4.32
C LYS A 145 -21.80 -10.57 -5.28
N GLU A 146 -22.08 -11.32 -6.33
CA GLU A 146 -21.09 -11.64 -7.34
C GLU A 146 -20.67 -10.37 -8.11
N PRO A 147 -19.40 -9.94 -8.01
CA PRO A 147 -18.90 -8.82 -8.81
C PRO A 147 -18.74 -9.23 -10.28
N THR A 148 -18.80 -8.26 -11.19
CA THR A 148 -18.50 -8.46 -12.62
C THR A 148 -17.73 -7.29 -13.18
N GLU A 149 -17.16 -7.41 -14.39
CA GLU A 149 -16.51 -6.28 -15.06
C GLU A 149 -17.47 -5.10 -15.30
N GLU A 150 -18.73 -5.39 -15.64
CA GLU A 150 -19.77 -4.37 -15.87
C GLU A 150 -20.27 -3.75 -14.56
N ASN A 151 -20.26 -4.54 -13.47
CA ASN A 151 -20.72 -4.12 -12.15
C ASN A 151 -19.69 -4.55 -11.09
N PRO A 152 -18.54 -3.87 -11.02
CA PRO A 152 -17.52 -4.18 -10.04
C PRO A 152 -17.97 -3.74 -8.65
N ILE A 153 -17.41 -4.38 -7.62
CA ILE A 153 -17.71 -4.08 -6.22
C ILE A 153 -16.49 -3.48 -5.56
N GLU A 154 -16.66 -2.31 -4.95
CA GLU A 154 -15.64 -1.67 -4.14
C GLU A 154 -15.57 -2.32 -2.75
N VAL A 155 -14.38 -2.73 -2.33
CA VAL A 155 -14.12 -3.28 -1.00
C VAL A 155 -13.12 -2.39 -0.29
N THR A 156 -13.43 -2.01 0.95
CA THR A 156 -12.54 -1.23 1.81
C THR A 156 -11.82 -2.15 2.79
N PHE A 157 -10.49 -2.09 2.80
CA PHE A 157 -9.64 -2.83 3.71
C PHE A 157 -9.11 -1.89 4.79
N THR A 158 -9.16 -2.34 6.03
CA THR A 158 -8.46 -1.68 7.13
C THR A 158 -7.04 -2.24 7.23
N VAL A 159 -6.06 -1.36 7.05
CA VAL A 159 -4.63 -1.65 6.97
C VAL A 159 -3.92 -0.92 8.09
N ASN A 160 -3.79 -1.57 9.24
CA ASN A 160 -3.28 -0.94 10.46
C ASN A 160 -1.82 -0.48 10.38
N ASN A 161 -1.04 -0.98 9.42
CA ASN A 161 0.35 -0.60 9.19
C ASN A 161 0.50 0.43 8.05
N MET A 162 -0.61 1.00 7.58
CA MET A 162 -0.57 2.05 6.56
C MET A 162 0.06 3.32 7.12
N THR A 163 0.92 3.96 6.32
CA THR A 163 1.51 5.27 6.61
C THR A 163 1.39 6.14 5.36
N ASP A 164 1.59 7.45 5.50
CA ASP A 164 1.54 8.37 4.36
C ASP A 164 2.67 8.16 3.34
N ASN A 165 3.72 7.43 3.74
CA ASN A 165 4.89 7.16 2.90
C ASN A 165 4.76 5.90 2.06
N ILE A 166 3.62 5.21 2.12
CA ILE A 166 3.39 3.98 1.35
C ILE A 166 2.07 4.04 0.59
N GLN A 167 2.07 3.49 -0.61
CA GLN A 167 0.86 3.14 -1.35
C GLN A 167 0.56 1.68 -1.10
N VAL A 168 -0.68 1.37 -0.72
CA VAL A 168 -1.17 0.00 -0.57
C VAL A 168 -2.06 -0.31 -1.75
N ASP A 169 -1.78 -1.42 -2.43
CA ASP A 169 -2.55 -1.96 -3.54
C ASP A 169 -2.94 -3.42 -3.23
N VAL A 170 -3.77 -4.03 -4.06
CA VAL A 170 -4.20 -5.43 -3.89
C VAL A 170 -3.63 -6.29 -5.01
N LEU A 171 -2.80 -7.29 -4.66
CA LEU A 171 -2.51 -8.40 -5.55
C LEU A 171 -3.72 -9.32 -5.58
N HIS A 172 -4.28 -9.57 -6.76
CA HIS A 172 -5.51 -10.34 -6.93
C HIS A 172 -5.33 -11.34 -8.06
N PHE A 173 -5.93 -12.53 -7.92
CA PHE A 173 -6.04 -13.48 -9.01
C PHE A 173 -7.49 -13.57 -9.47
N CYS A 174 -7.69 -13.44 -10.78
CA CYS A 174 -8.97 -13.72 -11.43
C CYS A 174 -8.77 -14.66 -12.63
N GLU A 175 -9.79 -15.45 -12.97
CA GLU A 175 -9.68 -16.42 -14.08
C GLU A 175 -9.47 -15.75 -15.45
N GLY A 176 -9.96 -14.52 -15.62
CA GLY A 176 -9.85 -13.76 -16.88
C GLY A 176 -8.47 -13.14 -17.10
N HIS A 177 -7.86 -12.55 -16.06
CA HIS A 177 -6.62 -11.79 -16.16
C HIS A 177 -5.42 -12.48 -15.50
N ASN A 178 -5.61 -13.62 -14.84
CA ASN A 178 -4.64 -14.26 -13.96
C ASN A 178 -4.28 -13.34 -12.79
N TRP A 179 -3.00 -13.29 -12.40
CA TRP A 179 -2.54 -12.38 -11.36
C TRP A 179 -2.47 -10.94 -11.88
N GLU A 180 -3.17 -10.05 -11.20
CA GLU A 180 -3.26 -8.63 -11.48
C GLU A 180 -3.03 -7.83 -10.18
N VAL A 181 -2.75 -6.54 -10.31
CA VAL A 181 -2.76 -5.61 -9.19
C VAL A 181 -3.95 -4.67 -9.36
N LEU A 182 -4.73 -4.50 -8.30
CA LEU A 182 -5.79 -3.52 -8.22
C LEU A 182 -5.27 -2.33 -7.43
N GLU A 183 -5.38 -1.13 -8.00
CA GLU A 183 -5.02 0.10 -7.32
C GLU A 183 -5.84 0.29 -6.05
N GLY A 184 -5.15 0.54 -4.95
CA GLY A 184 -5.76 0.92 -3.70
C GLY A 184 -5.81 2.43 -3.53
N LYS A 185 -7.02 2.98 -3.40
CA LYS A 185 -7.21 4.39 -3.02
C LYS A 185 -7.32 4.52 -1.52
N LYS A 186 -6.43 5.32 -0.92
CA LYS A 186 -6.56 5.73 0.47
C LYS A 186 -7.90 6.47 0.66
N VAL A 187 -8.73 5.99 1.58
CA VAL A 187 -10.02 6.61 1.95
C VAL A 187 -10.03 7.08 3.40
N SER A 188 -9.12 6.59 4.23
CA SER A 188 -8.83 7.14 5.56
C SER A 188 -7.39 6.78 5.98
N ASP A 189 -6.95 7.23 7.16
CA ASP A 189 -5.58 7.05 7.65
C ASP A 189 -5.07 5.61 7.57
N ASN A 190 -5.95 4.65 7.83
CA ASN A 190 -5.65 3.22 7.82
C ASN A 190 -6.61 2.44 6.92
N GLN A 191 -7.26 3.05 5.93
CA GLN A 191 -8.14 2.33 5.03
C GLN A 191 -7.84 2.60 3.58
N VAL A 192 -7.87 1.52 2.81
CA VAL A 192 -7.69 1.51 1.36
C VAL A 192 -8.88 0.85 0.71
N LYS A 193 -9.32 1.40 -0.41
CA LYS A 193 -10.43 0.90 -1.21
C LYS A 193 -9.92 0.43 -2.56
N ALA A 194 -10.36 -0.75 -3.00
CA ALA A 194 -10.07 -1.30 -4.32
C ALA A 194 -11.35 -1.84 -4.98
N SER A 195 -11.38 -1.86 -6.31
CA SER A 195 -12.53 -2.26 -7.12
C SER A 195 -12.33 -3.67 -7.68
N PHE A 196 -13.25 -4.58 -7.39
CA PHE A 196 -13.16 -6.00 -7.72
C PHE A 196 -14.19 -6.40 -8.78
N HIS A 197 -13.76 -7.11 -9.81
CA HIS A 197 -14.65 -7.84 -10.74
C HIS A 197 -14.72 -9.35 -10.45
N SER A 198 -13.89 -9.84 -9.52
CA SER A 198 -13.94 -11.17 -8.89
C SER A 198 -13.37 -11.08 -7.48
N ALA A 199 -13.60 -12.08 -6.64
CA ALA A 199 -13.34 -11.93 -5.21
C ALA A 199 -11.95 -12.42 -4.75
N SER A 200 -11.42 -13.54 -5.26
CA SER A 200 -10.30 -14.25 -4.62
C SER A 200 -9.45 -15.10 -5.57
N PRO A 201 -8.20 -15.44 -5.16
CA PRO A 201 -7.48 -15.00 -3.95
C PRO A 201 -6.97 -13.56 -4.01
N ILE A 202 -6.68 -12.97 -2.84
CA ILE A 202 -6.05 -11.64 -2.73
C ILE A 202 -4.90 -11.56 -1.73
N ALA A 203 -4.00 -10.60 -1.88
CA ALA A 203 -3.08 -10.15 -0.84
C ALA A 203 -2.92 -8.63 -0.90
N LEU A 204 -2.77 -7.98 0.25
CA LEU A 204 -2.39 -6.56 0.29
C LEU A 204 -0.89 -6.45 0.10
N ILE A 205 -0.49 -5.59 -0.84
CA ILE A 205 0.90 -5.29 -1.15
C ILE A 205 1.14 -3.79 -1.04
N TYR A 206 2.39 -3.39 -0.80
CA TYR A 206 2.73 -1.97 -0.70
C TYR A 206 4.03 -1.64 -1.41
N LYS A 207 4.13 -0.39 -1.85
CA LYS A 207 5.36 0.24 -2.31
C LYS A 207 5.57 1.56 -1.57
N GLU A 208 6.83 1.95 -1.42
CA GLU A 208 7.18 3.26 -0.87
C GLU A 208 6.83 4.36 -1.89
N LEU A 209 6.26 5.44 -1.38
CA LEU A 209 6.06 6.68 -2.12
C LEU A 209 7.36 7.52 -2.04
N PRO A 210 7.68 8.30 -3.08
CA PRO A 210 8.79 9.23 -3.00
C PRO A 210 8.57 10.21 -1.84
N GLU A 211 9.63 10.51 -1.08
CA GLU A 211 9.57 11.54 -0.04
C GLU A 211 9.18 12.88 -0.68
N GLU A 212 8.14 13.55 -0.16
CA GLU A 212 7.87 14.92 -0.56
C GLU A 212 9.03 15.81 -0.11
N GLU A 213 9.73 16.43 -1.07
CA GLU A 213 10.68 17.49 -0.75
C GLU A 213 9.89 18.66 -0.13
N THR A 214 9.91 18.75 1.20
CA THR A 214 9.42 19.94 1.89
C THR A 214 10.26 21.13 1.46
N GLU A 215 9.74 21.96 0.56
CA GLU A 215 10.32 23.27 0.26
C GLU A 215 10.30 24.08 1.56
N VAL A 216 11.44 24.12 2.26
CA VAL A 216 11.65 25.05 3.35
C VAL A 216 11.65 26.45 2.76
N ALA A 217 10.50 27.13 2.86
CA ALA A 217 10.38 28.55 2.60
C ALA A 217 11.44 29.26 3.46
N THR A 218 12.53 29.68 2.81
CA THR A 218 13.52 30.54 3.43
C THR A 218 12.85 31.89 3.59
N GLU A 219 12.35 32.16 4.78
CA GLU A 219 11.87 33.49 5.16
C GLU A 219 13.06 34.45 5.01
N GLU A 220 13.01 35.25 3.95
CA GLU A 220 14.00 36.29 3.65
C GLU A 220 13.97 37.31 4.80
N VAL A 221 14.94 37.21 5.72
CA VAL A 221 15.12 38.21 6.77
C VAL A 221 15.60 39.49 6.09
N ALA A 222 14.67 40.43 5.87
CA ALA A 222 14.96 41.74 5.32
C ALA A 222 15.93 42.54 6.23
N PRO A 223 16.79 43.40 5.65
CA PRO A 223 17.93 44.04 6.31
C PRO A 223 17.58 45.12 7.35
#